data_AF-A0A357B111-F1
#
_entry.id   AF-A0A357B111-F1
#
_cell.length_a   1.000
_cell.length_b   1.000
_cell.length_c   1.000
_cell.angle_alpha   90.00
_cell.angle_beta   90.00
_cell.angle_gamma   90.00
#
_symmetry.space_group_name_H-M   'P 1'
#
loop_
_entity.id
_entity.type
_entity.pdbx_description
1 polymer ?
#
loop_
_entity_poly.entity_id
_entity_poly.type
_entity_poly.pdbx_seq_one_letter_code
_entity_poly.pdbx_strand_id
1 'polypeptide(L)' 'VIGGGNVAMDSARVAARMGAEKVYIVYRRSENELPARKEEIAHAREEGIEFKYLSSPVKILSDKQGRVRGMECVEMALAG' A
#
# COMPACT_ATOMS: atom_id res chain seq x y z
N VAL A 1 -2.35 1.86 -2.47
CA VAL A 1 -2.46 0.59 -3.20
C VAL A 1 -2.59 -0.55 -2.20
N ILE A 2 -3.61 -1.40 -2.34
CA ILE A 2 -3.82 -2.55 -1.45
C ILE A 2 -3.19 -3.78 -2.11
N GLY A 3 -2.27 -4.46 -1.42
CA GLY A 3 -1.55 -5.63 -1.93
C GLY A 3 -0.03 -5.52 -1.78
N GLY A 4 0.70 -6.62 -2.03
CA GLY A 4 2.15 -6.69 -1.84
C GLY A 4 2.93 -7.39 -2.97
N GLY A 5 2.28 -7.71 -4.09
CA GLY A 5 2.94 -8.33 -5.26
C GLY A 5 3.50 -7.30 -6.23
N ASN A 6 4.15 -7.75 -7.31
CA ASN A 6 4.75 -6.86 -8.32
C ASN A 6 3.75 -5.85 -8.88
N VAL A 7 2.51 -6.29 -9.20
CA VAL A 7 1.44 -5.40 -9.68
C VAL A 7 1.14 -4.26 -8.70
N ALA A 8 1.24 -4.51 -7.39
CA ALA A 8 1.05 -3.46 -6.39
C ALA A 8 2.20 -2.45 -6.40
N MET A 9 3.45 -2.92 -6.56
CA MET A 9 4.63 -2.06 -6.68
C MET A 9 4.53 -1.19 -7.94
N ASP A 10 4.23 -1.80 -9.08
CA ASP A 10 4.07 -1.09 -10.36
C ASP A 10 2.99 -0.01 -10.27
N SER A 11 1.82 -0.37 -9.72
CA SER A 11 0.71 0.56 -9.53
C SER A 11 1.09 1.73 -8.62
N ALA A 12 1.84 1.47 -7.55
CA ALA A 12 2.26 2.50 -6.60
C ALA A 12 3.29 3.46 -7.23
N ARG A 13 4.24 2.93 -8.00
CA ARG A 13 5.27 3.72 -8.71
C ARG A 13 4.64 4.59 -9.79
N VAL A 14 3.70 4.05 -10.57
CA VAL A 14 2.93 4.83 -11.54
C VAL A 14 2.16 5.97 -10.85
N ALA A 15 1.48 5.68 -9.73
CA ALA A 15 0.76 6.72 -8.98
C ALA A 15 1.68 7.84 -8.49
N ALA A 16 2.87 7.49 -7.98
CA ALA A 16 3.86 8.48 -7.55
C ALA A 16 4.33 9.37 -8.73
N ARG A 17 4.65 8.74 -9.87
CA ARG A 17 5.08 9.45 -11.10
C ARG A 17 3.99 10.32 -11.71
N MET A 18 2.72 10.00 -11.46
CA MET A 18 1.57 10.83 -11.85
C MET A 18 1.38 12.06 -10.94
N GLY A 19 2.26 12.27 -9.96
CA GLY A 19 2.25 13.45 -9.10
C GLY A 19 1.46 13.28 -7.80
N ALA A 20 1.19 12.06 -7.37
CA ALA A 20 0.61 11.84 -6.03
C ALA A 20 1.60 12.30 -4.95
N GLU A 21 1.15 13.17 -4.04
CA GLU A 21 2.01 13.70 -2.96
C GLU A 21 2.54 12.61 -2.03
N LYS A 22 1.73 11.58 -1.76
CA LYS A 22 2.10 10.40 -0.97
C LYS A 22 1.42 9.16 -1.52
N VAL A 23 2.16 8.06 -1.58
CA VAL A 23 1.64 6.76 -2.01
C VAL A 23 1.95 5.72 -0.95
N TYR A 24 0.92 4.96 -0.55
CA TYR A 24 1.03 3.88 0.41
C TYR A 24 0.84 2.51 -0.26
N ILE A 25 1.72 1.56 0.05
CA ILE A 25 1.44 0.12 -0.06
C ILE A 25 0.80 -0.33 1.24
N VAL A 26 -0.43 -0.85 1.18
CA VAL A 26 -1.15 -1.40 2.34
C VAL A 26 -1.18 -2.91 2.19
N TYR A 27 -0.48 -3.61 3.08
CA TYR A 27 -0.29 -5.05 3.02
C TYR A 27 -0.64 -5.71 4.35
N ARG A 28 -1.45 -6.77 4.29
CA ARG A 28 -2.02 -7.41 5.49
C ARG A 28 -1.05 -8.32 6.25
N ARG A 29 0.15 -8.55 5.72
CA ARG A 29 1.19 -9.44 6.26
C ARG A 29 2.46 -8.65 6.54
N SER A 30 3.49 -9.32 7.06
CA SER A 30 4.79 -8.69 7.33
C SER A 30 5.57 -8.38 6.05
N GLU A 31 6.63 -7.58 6.20
CA GLU A 31 7.61 -7.31 5.14
C GLU A 31 8.22 -8.60 4.57
N ASN A 32 8.55 -9.56 5.44
CA ASN A 32 9.19 -10.83 5.04
C ASN A 32 8.29 -11.71 4.18
N GLU A 33 6.98 -11.47 4.21
CA GLU A 33 5.98 -12.20 3.43
C GLU A 33 5.55 -11.45 2.17
N LEU A 34 6.22 -10.35 1.80
CA LEU A 34 5.97 -9.68 0.54
C LEU A 34 6.26 -10.62 -0.64
N PRO A 35 5.28 -10.91 -1.52
CA PRO A 35 5.50 -11.76 -2.69
C PRO A 35 6.16 -11.02 -3.85
N ALA A 36 6.31 -9.69 -3.77
CA ALA A 36 7.03 -8.93 -4.78
C ALA A 36 8.52 -9.28 -4.84
N ARG A 37 9.13 -9.10 -6.01
CA ARG A 37 10.58 -9.26 -6.17
C ARG A 37 11.30 -8.21 -5.32
N LYS A 38 12.43 -8.59 -4.71
CA LYS A 38 13.26 -7.68 -3.89
C LYS A 38 13.64 -6.40 -4.63
N GLU A 39 13.94 -6.52 -5.92
CA GLU A 39 14.25 -5.39 -6.80
C GLU A 39 13.06 -4.42 -6.96
N GLU A 40 11.85 -4.93 -7.16
CA GLU A 40 10.63 -4.09 -7.23
C GLU A 40 10.35 -3.39 -5.90
N ILE A 41 10.58 -4.07 -4.78
CA ILE A 41 10.44 -3.47 -3.44
C ILE A 41 11.48 -2.36 -3.24
N ALA A 42 12.72 -2.58 -3.67
CA ALA A 42 13.79 -1.59 -3.57
C ALA A 42 13.48 -0.35 -4.42
N HIS A 43 13.13 -0.53 -5.69
CA HIS A 43 12.72 0.57 -6.57
C HIS A 43 11.52 1.34 -6.02
N ALA A 44 10.53 0.65 -5.45
CA ALA A 44 9.39 1.32 -4.84
C ALA A 44 9.80 2.20 -3.65
N ARG A 45 10.73 1.73 -2.80
CA ARG A 45 11.27 2.52 -1.67
C ARG A 45 12.10 3.71 -2.14
N GLU A 46 12.91 3.55 -3.18
CA GLU A 46 13.71 4.62 -3.80
C GLU A 46 12.82 5.73 -4.37
N GLU A 47 11.65 5.36 -4.92
CA GLU A 47 10.63 6.30 -5.41
C GLU A 47 9.76 6.91 -4.27
N GLY A 48 10.08 6.65 -3.00
CA GLY A 48 9.44 7.26 -1.84
C GLY A 48 8.08 6.65 -1.45
N ILE A 49 7.77 5.44 -1.93
CA ILE A 49 6.53 4.75 -1.57
C ILE A 49 6.62 4.26 -0.12
N GLU A 50 5.61 4.62 0.68
CA GLU A 50 5.51 4.23 2.09
C GLU A 50 4.82 2.86 2.24
N PHE A 51 5.35 2.00 3.09
CA PHE A 51 4.77 0.67 3.35
C PHE A 51 4.04 0.63 4.69
N LYS A 52 2.78 0.17 4.65
CA LYS A 52 1.95 -0.14 5.81
C LYS A 52 1.75 -1.66 5.86
N TYR A 53 2.68 -2.32 6.54
CA TYR A 53 2.59 -3.76 6.81
C TYR A 53 1.56 -4.04 7.89
N LEU A 54 1.18 -5.32 8.02
CA LEU A 54 0.22 -5.78 9.02
C LEU A 54 -1.04 -4.90 9.05
N SER A 55 -1.50 -4.46 7.89
CA SER A 55 -2.61 -3.51 7.77
C SER A 55 -3.64 -4.06 6.79
N SER A 56 -4.88 -4.22 7.25
CA SER A 56 -5.98 -4.68 6.39
C SER A 56 -7.08 -3.62 6.32
N PRO A 57 -7.51 -3.20 5.11
CA PRO A 57 -8.57 -2.22 4.96
C PRO A 57 -9.93 -2.82 5.33
N VAL A 58 -10.72 -2.09 6.10
CA VAL A 58 -12.07 -2.52 6.54
C VAL A 58 -13.18 -1.60 6.05
N LYS A 59 -12.85 -0.35 5.70
CA LYS A 59 -13.85 0.62 5.25
C LYS A 59 -13.23 1.71 4.38
N ILE A 60 -13.92 2.09 3.31
CA ILE A 60 -13.63 3.31 2.55
C ILE A 60 -14.47 4.45 3.10
N LEU A 61 -13.83 5.58 3.37
CA LEU A 61 -14.50 6.79 3.85
C LEU A 61 -14.70 7.75 2.69
N SER A 62 -15.93 8.26 2.55
CA SER A 62 -16.29 9.27 1.56
C SER A 62 -16.61 10.62 2.20
N ASP A 63 -16.42 11.70 1.45
CA ASP A 63 -16.91 13.02 1.81
C ASP A 63 -18.41 13.19 1.47
N LYS A 64 -18.95 14.38 1.75
CA LYS A 64 -20.37 14.71 1.46
C LYS A 64 -20.72 14.68 -0.04
N GLN A 65 -19.73 14.69 -0.92
CA GLN A 65 -19.89 14.65 -2.39
C GLN A 65 -19.64 13.24 -2.94
N GLY A 66 -19.44 12.24 -2.06
CA GLY A 66 -19.19 10.85 -2.45
C GLY A 66 -17.75 10.57 -2.91
N ARG A 67 -16.81 11.50 -2.75
CA ARG A 67 -15.40 11.29 -3.09
C ARG A 67 -14.66 10.57 -1.98
N VAL A 68 -13.74 9.68 -2.32
CA VAL A 68 -12.89 8.99 -1.33
C VAL A 68 -12.03 10.02 -0.60
N ARG A 69 -12.10 10.00 0.74
CA ARG A 69 -11.30 10.88 1.62
C ARG A 69 -10.35 10.10 2.53
N GLY A 70 -10.59 8.81 2.73
CA GLY A 70 -9.74 7.98 3.57
C GLY A 70 -10.12 6.51 3.52
N MET A 71 -9.35 5.71 4.25
CA MET A 71 -9.54 4.27 4.39
C MET A 71 -9.25 3.88 5.83
N GLU A 72 -10.21 3.27 6.50
CA GLU A 72 -9.99 2.67 7.82
C GLU A 72 -9.28 1.33 7.63
N CYS A 73 -8.23 1.13 8.40
CA CYS A 73 -7.49 -0.12 8.45
C CYS A 73 -7.48 -0.66 9.87
N VAL A 74 -7.46 -1.98 10.00
CA VAL A 74 -7.14 -2.66 11.25
C VAL A 74 -5.71 -3.13 11.20
N GLU A 75 -5.03 -3.03 12.35
CA GLU A 75 -3.72 -3.62 12.55
C GLU A 75 -3.85 -5.13 12.74
N MET A 76 -2.98 -5.87 12.09
CA MET A 76 -2.98 -7.32 12.04
C MET A 76 -1.86 -7.85 12.93
N ALA A 77 -2.07 -9.01 13.51
CA ALA A 77 -1.01 -9.83 14.07
C ALA A 77 -0.83 -11.08 13.22
N LEU A 78 0.40 -11.53 13.05
CA LEU A 78 0.65 -12.86 12.49
C LEU A 78 0.38 -13.89 13.58
N ALA A 79 -0.43 -14.90 13.25
CA ALA A 79 -0.50 -16.10 14.08
C ALA A 79 0.84 -16.84 13.92
N GLY A 80 1.49 -17.17 15.04
CA GLY A 80 2.72 -17.97 15.08
C GLY A 80 2.49 -19.44 14.80
#